data_AF-A0A0C2D1W0-F1
#
_entry.id   AF-A0A0C2D1W0-F1
#
_cell.length_a   1.000
_cell.length_b   1.000
_cell.length_c   1.000
_cell.angle_alpha   90.00
_cell.angle_beta   90.00
_cell.angle_gamma   90.00
#
_symmetry.space_group_name_H-M   'P 1'
#
loop_
_entity.id
_entity.type
_entity.pdbx_description
1 polymer ?
#
loop_
_entity_poly.entity_id
_entity_poly.type
_entity_poly.pdbx_seq_one_letter_code
_entity_poly.pdbx_strand_id
1 'polypeptide(L)'
;MKPATVVVWAGVSATGRTPLIFVEKGAKINADFYLEEVLKKDLLPWSREHFKNVIQPLYQTKKVQRWCHENLPDFIDANEWPANSPDLNAMDYFV
;
A
#
# COMPACT_ATOMS: atom_id res chain seq x y z
N MET A 1 -12.10 -21.91 20.89
CA MET A 1 -12.04 -20.43 20.88
C MET A 1 -11.36 -20.00 19.59
N LYS A 2 -11.88 -19.05 18.82
CA LYS A 2 -11.16 -18.53 17.63
C LYS A 2 -10.10 -17.53 18.10
N PRO A 3 -8.85 -17.61 17.62
CA PRO A 3 -7.83 -16.60 17.92
C PRO A 3 -8.30 -15.21 17.50
N ALA A 4 -7.92 -14.19 18.26
CA ALA A 4 -8.07 -12.82 17.81
C ALA A 4 -7.10 -12.58 16.64
N THR A 5 -7.60 -11.97 15.57
CA THR A 5 -6.80 -11.60 14.39
C THR A 5 -6.62 -10.08 14.34
N VAL A 6 -5.45 -9.63 13.91
CA VAL A 6 -5.14 -8.23 13.62
C VAL A 6 -4.79 -8.12 12.15
N VAL A 7 -5.26 -7.07 11.50
CA VAL A 7 -4.91 -6.74 10.11
C VAL A 7 -4.03 -5.51 10.14
N VAL A 8 -2.89 -5.57 9.45
CA VAL A 8 -1.90 -4.50 9.40
C VAL A 8 -1.59 -4.20 7.94
N TRP A 9 -1.53 -2.92 7.60
CA TRP A 9 -0.92 -2.46 6.36
C TRP A 9 0.50 -1.96 6.65
N ALA A 10 1.43 -2.32 5.78
CA ALA A 10 2.82 -1.91 5.85
C ALA A 10 3.40 -1.80 4.44
N GLY A 11 4.39 -0.94 4.28
CA GLY A 11 5.22 -0.83 3.10
C GLY A 11 6.69 -0.84 3.46
N VAL A 12 7.53 -1.31 2.52
CA VAL A 12 8.98 -1.31 2.66
C VAL A 12 9.64 -0.79 1.40
N SER A 13 10.89 -0.41 1.54
CA SER A 13 11.78 0.01 0.47
C SER A 13 13.19 -0.50 0.77
N ALA A 14 14.11 -0.32 -0.17
CA ALA A 14 15.51 -0.66 0.04
C ALA A 14 16.17 0.09 1.22
N THR A 15 15.62 1.25 1.62
CA THR A 15 16.22 2.13 2.64
C THR A 15 15.39 2.26 3.92
N GLY A 16 14.21 1.65 4.00
CA GLY A 16 13.38 1.77 5.18
C GLY A 16 12.03 1.07 5.10
N ARG A 17 11.19 1.35 6.11
CA ARG A 17 9.83 0.82 6.24
C ARG A 17 8.88 1.92 6.66
N THR A 18 7.64 1.86 6.19
CA THR A 18 6.58 2.76 6.63
C THR A 18 6.23 2.49 8.10
N PRO A 19 5.56 3.42 8.78
CA PRO A 19 4.79 3.09 9.97
C PRO A 19 3.81 1.94 9.69
N LEU A 20 3.50 1.15 10.72
CA LEU A 20 2.47 0.12 10.64
C LEU A 20 1.10 0.76 10.82
N ILE A 21 0.20 0.54 9.86
CA ILE A 21 -1.18 1.02 9.93
C ILE A 21 -2.07 -0.14 10.38
N PHE A 22 -2.57 -0.04 11.60
CA PHE A 22 -3.46 -1.05 12.17
C PHE A 22 -4.88 -0.82 11.68
N VAL A 23 -5.47 -1.85 11.06
CA VAL A 23 -6.86 -1.80 10.62
C VAL A 23 -7.76 -2.30 11.75
N GLU A 24 -8.76 -1.50 12.09
CA GLU A 24 -9.68 -1.82 13.19
C GLU A 24 -10.35 -3.18 12.98
N LYS A 25 -10.54 -3.92 14.08
CA LYS A 25 -11.13 -5.25 14.05
C LYS A 25 -12.53 -5.20 13.47
N GLY A 26 -12.75 -5.90 12.35
CA GLY A 26 -14.03 -5.95 11.66
C GLY A 26 -14.21 -4.87 10.58
N ALA A 27 -13.28 -3.91 10.47
CA ALA A 27 -13.25 -2.99 9.35
C ALA A 27 -12.85 -3.72 8.07
N LYS A 28 -13.51 -3.37 6.96
CA LYS A 28 -13.12 -3.85 5.62
C LYS A 28 -12.13 -2.85 5.03
N ILE A 29 -10.98 -3.33 4.57
CA ILE A 29 -10.12 -2.55 3.69
C ILE A 29 -10.86 -2.44 2.35
N ASN A 30 -11.52 -1.30 2.13
CA ASN A 30 -12.13 -0.96 0.87
C ASN A 30 -11.29 0.13 0.18
N ALA A 31 -11.71 0.55 -1.02
CA ALA A 31 -10.99 1.56 -1.79
C ALA A 31 -10.92 2.92 -1.08
N ASP A 32 -11.93 3.28 -0.29
CA ASP A 32 -11.99 4.58 0.40
C ASP A 32 -11.03 4.60 1.58
N PHE A 33 -11.06 3.53 2.39
CA PHE A 33 -10.11 3.34 3.47
C PHE A 33 -8.66 3.34 2.95
N TYR A 34 -8.39 2.59 1.87
CA TYR A 34 -7.05 2.56 1.30
C TYR A 34 -6.62 3.93 0.78
N LEU A 35 -7.51 4.66 0.10
CA LEU A 35 -7.17 5.96 -0.45
C LEU A 35 -6.93 7.01 0.64
N GLU A 36 -7.84 7.13 1.60
CA GLU A 36 -7.79 8.20 2.60
C GLU A 36 -6.86 7.86 3.76
N GLU A 37 -7.03 6.69 4.39
CA GLU A 37 -6.30 6.33 5.61
C GLU A 37 -4.90 5.77 5.32
N VAL A 38 -4.71 5.05 4.21
CA VAL A 38 -3.40 4.48 3.89
C VAL A 38 -2.60 5.40 2.97
N LEU A 39 -3.14 5.71 1.78
CA LEU A 39 -2.37 6.38 0.74
C LEU A 39 -2.13 7.86 1.06
N LYS A 40 -3.19 8.65 1.28
CA LYS A 40 -3.09 10.10 1.45
C LYS A 40 -2.56 10.50 2.83
N LYS A 41 -3.01 9.83 3.88
CA LYS A 41 -2.68 10.19 5.26
C LYS A 41 -1.28 9.76 5.67
N ASP A 42 -0.88 8.53 5.35
CA ASP A 42 0.36 7.95 5.87
C ASP A 42 1.42 7.76 4.77
N LEU A 43 1.09 7.07 3.67
CA LEU A 43 2.08 6.65 2.67
C LEU A 43 2.62 7.82 1.85
N LEU A 44 1.78 8.76 1.42
CA LEU A 44 2.20 9.89 0.59
C LEU A 44 3.12 10.86 1.36
N PRO A 45 2.80 11.31 2.59
CA PRO A 45 3.72 12.11 3.39
C PRO A 45 5.04 11.38 3.66
N TRP A 46 4.98 10.11 4.05
CA TRP A 46 6.18 9.32 4.29
C TRP A 46 7.05 9.17 3.04
N SER A 47 6.43 8.88 1.88
CA SER A 47 7.11 8.78 0.61
C SER A 47 7.74 10.10 0.21
N ARG A 48 7.10 11.25 0.43
CA ARG A 48 7.68 12.59 0.15
C ARG A 48 8.91 12.90 0.98
N GLU A 49 8.91 12.45 2.23
CA GLU A 49 10.04 12.66 3.13
C GLU A 49 11.22 11.74 2.77
N HIS A 50 10.95 10.48 2.44
CA HIS A 50 11.98 9.46 2.24
C HIS A 50 12.40 9.28 0.77
N PHE A 51 11.54 9.67 -0.17
CA PHE A 51 11.69 9.49 -1.62
C PHE A 51 11.18 10.72 -2.40
N LYS A 52 11.50 10.81 -3.69
CA LYS A 52 10.95 11.83 -4.60
C LYS A 52 9.55 11.45 -5.14
N ASN A 53 8.65 10.92 -4.29
CA ASN A 53 7.27 10.51 -4.60
C ASN A 53 7.05 9.19 -5.36
N VAL A 54 7.99 8.24 -5.34
CA VAL A 54 7.76 6.94 -5.99
C VAL A 54 6.98 6.02 -5.04
N ILE A 55 5.78 5.60 -5.45
CA ILE A 55 4.91 4.71 -4.69
C ILE A 55 4.42 3.58 -5.59
N GLN A 56 4.44 2.34 -5.09
CA GLN A 56 3.84 1.19 -5.75
C GLN A 56 2.57 0.78 -5.00
N PRO A 57 1.37 1.25 -5.41
CA PRO A 57 0.13 0.83 -4.78
C PRO A 57 -0.29 -0.56 -5.28
N LEU A 58 -0.09 -1.60 -4.45
CA LEU A 58 -0.57 -2.96 -4.73
C LEU A 58 -2.11 -3.08 -4.83
N TYR A 59 -2.85 -2.03 -4.45
CA TYR A 59 -4.30 -2.05 -4.46
C TYR A 59 -4.88 -1.69 -5.83
N GLN A 60 -5.49 -2.68 -6.47
CA GLN A 60 -5.88 -2.65 -7.90
C GLN A 60 -7.24 -1.97 -8.18
N THR A 61 -7.85 -1.30 -7.20
CA THR A 61 -9.16 -0.67 -7.46
C THR A 61 -9.02 0.54 -8.38
N LYS A 62 -9.95 0.66 -9.35
CA LYS A 62 -9.99 1.76 -10.33
C LYS A 62 -9.94 3.15 -9.68
N LYS A 63 -10.57 3.30 -8.51
CA LYS A 63 -10.58 4.57 -7.76
C LYS A 63 -9.18 4.97 -7.29
N VAL A 64 -8.44 4.04 -6.69
CA VAL A 64 -7.07 4.29 -6.20
C VAL A 64 -6.12 4.50 -7.38
N GLN A 65 -6.20 3.66 -8.41
CA GLN A 65 -5.36 3.78 -9.61
C GLN A 65 -5.56 5.12 -10.31
N ARG A 66 -6.82 5.58 -10.49
CA ARG A 66 -7.10 6.90 -11.06
C ARG A 66 -6.46 8.02 -10.25
N TRP A 67 -6.64 8.00 -8.92
CA TRP A 67 -6.06 9.02 -8.06
C TRP A 67 -4.54 9.04 -8.16
N CYS A 68 -3.88 7.88 -8.16
CA CYS A 68 -2.43 7.78 -8.35
C CYS A 68 -2.00 8.38 -9.70
N HIS A 69 -2.68 8.04 -10.79
CA HIS A 69 -2.37 8.56 -12.12
C HIS A 69 -2.49 10.08 -12.23
N GLU A 70 -3.42 10.68 -11.50
CA GLU A 70 -3.63 12.14 -11.49
C GLU A 70 -2.65 12.89 -10.56
N ASN A 71 -2.08 12.24 -9.55
CA ASN A 71 -1.39 12.91 -8.44
C ASN A 71 0.07 12.47 -8.21
N LEU A 72 0.48 11.32 -8.75
CA LEU A 72 1.82 10.77 -8.55
C LEU A 72 2.56 10.77 -9.89
N PRO A 73 3.72 11.46 -9.98
CA PRO A 73 4.47 11.55 -11.24
C PRO A 73 5.09 10.21 -11.64
N ASP A 74 5.43 9.37 -10.67
CA ASP A 74 6.01 8.04 -10.85
C ASP A 74 5.28 7.05 -9.92
N PHE A 75 4.37 6.26 -10.49
CA PHE A 75 3.74 5.13 -9.80
C PHE A 75 3.69 3.92 -10.75
N ILE A 76 3.69 2.72 -10.19
CA ILE A 76 3.52 1.49 -10.98
C ILE A 76 2.02 1.20 -11.11
N ASP A 77 1.53 1.13 -12.34
CA ASP A 77 0.14 0.80 -12.62
C ASP A 77 -0.16 -0.65 -12.26
N ALA A 78 -1.38 -0.92 -11.82
CA ALA A 78 -1.80 -2.27 -11.48
C ALA A 78 -1.61 -3.29 -12.63
N ASN A 79 -1.66 -2.83 -13.89
CA ASN A 79 -1.45 -3.70 -15.06
C ASN A 79 0.03 -4.00 -15.34
N GLU A 80 0.96 -3.24 -14.76
CA GLU A 80 2.40 -3.49 -14.87
C GLU A 80 2.88 -4.55 -13.85
N TRP A 81 2.10 -4.78 -12.80
CA TRP A 81 2.39 -5.82 -11.82
C TRP A 81 1.76 -7.17 -12.21
N PRO A 82 2.55 -8.26 -12.32
CA PRO A 82 2.00 -9.56 -12.67
C PRO A 82 1.11 -10.12 -11.54
N ALA A 83 -0.04 -10.67 -11.93
CA ALA A 83 -0.96 -11.29 -10.99
C ALA A 83 -0.32 -12.51 -10.30
N ASN A 84 -0.69 -12.76 -9.03
CA ASN A 84 -0.25 -13.93 -8.25
C ASN A 84 1.28 -14.14 -8.18
N SER A 85 2.05 -13.05 -8.11
CA SER A 85 3.53 -13.10 -8.08
C SER A 85 4.08 -12.64 -6.72
N PRO A 86 3.85 -13.40 -5.62
CA PRO A 86 4.38 -13.05 -4.30
C PRO A 86 5.91 -13.12 -4.25
N ASP A 87 6.53 -13.91 -5.11
CA ASP A 87 7.98 -14.00 -5.29
C ASP A 87 8.63 -12.69 -5.72
N LEU A 88 7.86 -11.80 -6.36
CA LEU A 88 8.31 -10.46 -6.75
C LEU A 88 8.06 -9.41 -5.66
N ASN A 89 7.22 -9.71 -4.67
CA ASN A 89 6.97 -8.80 -3.56
C ASN A 89 7.98 -9.06 -2.44
N ALA A 90 8.84 -8.07 -2.16
CA ALA A 90 9.84 -8.15 -1.09
C ALA A 90 9.24 -8.50 0.28
N MET A 91 7.98 -8.12 0.55
CA MET A 91 7.29 -8.44 1.80
C MET A 91 6.74 -9.87 1.87
N ASP A 92 6.47 -10.51 0.73
CA ASP A 92 5.90 -11.86 0.69
C ASP A 92 6.96 -12.94 0.43
N TYR A 93 8.04 -12.59 -0.29
CA TYR A 93 9.14 -13.51 -0.60
C TYR A 93 10.07 -13.74 0.59
N PHE A 94 10.36 -12.69 1.38
CA PHE A 94 11.35 -12.74 2.45
C PHE A 94 10.65 -12.94 3.81
N VAL A 95 10.91 -14.08 4.45
CA VAL A 95 10.37 -14.47 5.78
C VAL A 95 11.43 -14.34 6.85
#